data_AF-A0A9X0YAW4-F1
#
_entry.id   AF-A0A9X0YAW4-F1
#
_cell.length_a   1.000
_cell.length_b   1.000
_cell.length_c   1.000
_cell.angle_alpha   90.00
_cell.angle_beta   90.00
_cell.angle_gamma   90.00
#
_symmetry.space_group_name_H-M   'P 1'
#
loop_
_entity.id
_entity.type
_entity.pdbx_description
1 polymer ?
#
loop_
_entity_poly.entity_id
_entity_poly.type
_entity_poly.pdbx_seq_one_letter_code
_entity_poly.pdbx_strand_id
1 'polypeptide(L)'
;MGRQARQHWYTLYKNVQAQLDAYQGNDSINLLIRKLADEQGYDAKVVSRMLKAGNFLDRIAGPCSSEQVGCGYAHIEQLERLHQLNSEVALSLLQSTLANQQTLLDLRNITEGHAKSVGTPTTTSRARARSRVAEHERRCGELLEISGPDFFGYSEGEMIKVVHSDLFNQFFMIQVDGHPKAAIFIRVGDTSRKEERAAADLLKLASLARTYFEKVWYVFPHGSSLVHELAFYAHSMNSFRKWLFLGTLNEEGSLIEPFHNLGKTVERELFGWSDPLGWEGFSLPSKRRASGSFRPVSNETSKKA
;
A
#
# COMPACT_ATOMS: atom_id res chain seq x y z
N MET A 1 25.17 30.49 14.74
CA MET A 1 24.30 30.39 13.55
C MET A 1 22.86 30.52 14.00
N GLY A 2 22.13 31.54 13.54
CA GLY A 2 20.75 31.78 13.97
C GLY A 2 19.81 30.67 13.50
N ARG A 3 18.85 30.25 14.33
CA ARG A 3 17.73 29.40 13.93
C ARG A 3 17.04 30.05 12.72
N GLN A 4 17.04 29.40 11.56
CA GLN A 4 16.20 29.83 10.43
C GLN A 4 14.75 29.90 10.90
N ALA A 5 14.07 31.00 10.60
CA ALA A 5 12.65 31.14 10.88
C ALA A 5 11.91 30.06 10.10
N ARG A 6 11.23 29.16 10.82
CA ARG A 6 10.47 28.05 10.22
C ARG A 6 9.34 28.64 9.36
N GLN A 7 9.36 28.31 8.07
CA GLN A 7 8.30 28.70 7.13
C GLN A 7 6.94 28.15 7.59
N HIS A 8 5.86 28.88 7.29
CA HIS A 8 4.50 28.41 7.56
C HIS A 8 4.24 27.05 6.88
N TRP A 9 3.64 26.11 7.59
CA TRP A 9 3.56 24.70 7.16
C TRP A 9 2.84 24.54 5.81
N TYR A 10 1.82 25.36 5.56
CA TYR A 10 1.02 25.28 4.34
C TYR A 10 1.78 25.84 3.13
N THR A 11 2.63 26.85 3.33
CA THR A 11 3.54 27.33 2.28
C THR A 11 4.60 26.28 1.96
N LEU A 12 5.14 25.62 2.99
CA LEU A 12 6.05 24.48 2.79
C LEU A 12 5.37 23.37 2.01
N TYR A 13 4.13 23.01 2.36
CA TYR A 13 3.32 22.05 1.61
C TYR A 13 3.23 22.43 0.12
N LYS A 14 2.78 23.65 -0.21
CA LYS A 14 2.66 24.10 -1.61
C LYS A 14 3.99 24.03 -2.37
N ASN A 15 5.08 24.45 -1.73
CA ASN A 15 6.41 24.45 -2.33
C ASN A 15 6.95 23.03 -2.57
N VAL A 16 6.75 22.12 -1.61
CA VAL A 16 7.16 20.73 -1.75
C VAL A 16 6.28 20.03 -2.77
N GLN A 17 4.96 20.22 -2.73
CA GLN A 17 4.02 19.63 -3.67
C GLN A 17 4.32 20.05 -5.11
N ALA A 18 4.60 21.33 -5.38
CA ALA A 18 4.99 21.79 -6.71
C ALA A 18 6.28 21.12 -7.22
N GLN A 19 7.25 20.87 -6.34
CA GLN A 19 8.48 20.16 -6.69
C GLN A 19 8.25 18.66 -6.91
N LEU A 20 7.32 18.05 -6.16
CA LEU A 20 6.88 16.67 -6.39
C LEU A 20 6.15 16.54 -7.73
N ASP A 21 5.27 17.48 -8.06
CA ASP A 21 4.50 17.47 -9.30
C ASP A 21 5.39 17.72 -10.53
N ALA A 22 6.43 18.54 -10.37
CA ALA A 22 7.43 18.80 -11.42
C ALA A 22 8.54 17.74 -11.49
N TYR A 23 8.54 16.74 -10.61
CA TYR A 23 9.60 15.76 -10.53
C TYR A 23 9.51 14.75 -11.67
N GLN A 24 10.48 14.81 -12.59
CA GLN A 24 10.65 13.88 -13.71
C GLN A 24 11.81 12.89 -13.50
N GLY A 25 12.39 12.85 -12.29
CA GLY A 25 13.63 12.12 -12.02
C GLY A 25 13.47 10.60 -11.88
N ASN A 26 14.59 9.88 -11.99
CA ASN A 26 14.67 8.42 -11.87
C ASN A 26 14.72 7.90 -10.41
N ASP A 27 14.94 8.77 -9.41
CA ASP A 27 15.02 8.38 -7.99
C ASP A 27 13.64 8.34 -7.32
N SER A 28 13.51 7.65 -6.18
CA SER A 28 12.21 7.53 -5.51
C SER A 28 11.71 8.85 -4.91
N ILE A 29 10.40 9.10 -5.01
CA ILE A 29 9.72 10.26 -4.40
C ILE A 29 10.01 10.37 -2.90
N ASN A 30 10.22 9.25 -2.21
CA ASN A 30 10.56 9.23 -0.79
C ASN A 30 11.96 9.79 -0.50
N LEU A 31 12.93 9.55 -1.40
CA LEU A 31 14.26 10.16 -1.30
C LEU A 31 14.18 11.67 -1.54
N LEU A 32 13.36 12.09 -2.52
CA LEU A 32 13.10 13.50 -2.77
C LEU A 32 12.46 14.18 -1.54
N ILE A 33 11.44 13.58 -0.93
CA ILE A 33 10.81 14.12 0.30
C ILE A 33 11.84 14.24 1.43
N ARG A 34 12.74 13.25 1.60
CA ARG A 34 13.82 13.34 2.61
C ARG A 34 14.76 14.50 2.34
N LYS A 35 15.22 14.64 1.10
CA LYS A 35 16.10 15.74 0.69
C LYS A 35 15.45 17.09 0.91
N LEU A 36 14.19 17.25 0.47
CA LEU A 36 13.42 18.48 0.66
C LEU A 36 13.15 18.78 2.14
N ALA A 37 12.95 17.74 2.96
CA ALA A 37 12.79 17.92 4.40
C ALA A 37 14.10 18.40 5.06
N ASP A 38 15.24 17.80 4.71
CA ASP A 38 16.56 18.17 5.21
C ASP A 38 16.92 19.61 4.81
N GLU A 39 16.66 20.01 3.56
CA GLU A 39 16.86 21.37 3.05
C GLU A 39 16.04 22.43 3.81
N GLN A 40 14.86 22.05 4.29
CA GLN A 40 13.96 22.93 5.04
C GLN A 40 14.12 22.81 6.57
N GLY A 41 15.06 21.98 7.04
CA GLY A 41 15.32 21.77 8.47
C GLY A 41 14.18 21.05 9.21
N TYR A 42 13.44 20.19 8.52
CA TYR A 42 12.37 19.36 9.07
C TYR A 42 12.72 17.88 9.01
N ASP A 43 12.15 17.10 9.93
CA ASP A 43 12.16 15.64 9.82
C ASP A 43 11.25 15.20 8.67
N ALA A 44 11.70 14.25 7.85
CA ALA A 44 10.96 13.75 6.69
C ALA A 44 9.54 13.27 7.05
N LYS A 45 9.35 12.68 8.22
CA LYS A 45 8.03 12.26 8.71
C LYS A 45 7.11 13.45 8.97
N VAL A 46 7.65 14.58 9.44
CA VAL A 46 6.89 15.81 9.65
C VAL A 46 6.46 16.40 8.31
N VAL A 47 7.35 16.42 7.32
CA VAL A 47 7.01 16.88 5.96
C VAL A 47 5.95 15.98 5.32
N SER A 48 6.07 14.65 5.43
CA SER A 48 5.03 13.73 4.93
C SER A 48 3.66 13.98 5.57
N ARG A 49 3.62 14.33 6.87
CA ARG A 49 2.37 14.69 7.55
C ARG A 49 1.80 16.01 7.06
N MET A 50 2.65 17.02 6.84
CA MET A 50 2.25 18.29 6.24
C MET A 50 1.70 18.12 4.82
N LEU A 51 2.35 17.28 4.00
CA LEU A 51 1.89 16.93 2.66
C LEU A 51 0.51 16.27 2.70
N LYS A 52 0.32 15.28 3.58
CA LYS A 52 -0.97 14.61 3.74
C LYS A 52 -2.07 15.58 4.17
N ALA A 53 -1.79 16.43 5.17
CA ALA A 53 -2.72 17.44 5.65
C ALA A 53 -3.07 18.47 4.57
N GLY A 54 -2.07 18.94 3.82
CA GLY A 54 -2.26 19.89 2.72
C GLY A 54 -3.11 19.31 1.59
N ASN A 55 -2.81 18.08 1.15
CA ASN A 55 -3.59 17.38 0.13
C ASN A 55 -5.04 17.16 0.56
N PHE A 56 -5.26 16.80 1.83
CA PHE A 56 -6.62 16.69 2.36
C PHE A 56 -7.35 18.04 2.32
N LEU A 57 -6.69 19.12 2.75
CA LEU A 57 -7.26 20.46 2.77
C LEU A 57 -7.61 20.94 1.36
N ASP A 58 -6.69 20.82 0.40
CA ASP A 58 -6.91 21.21 -0.99
C ASP A 58 -8.09 20.46 -1.62
N ARG A 59 -8.30 19.19 -1.24
CA ARG A 59 -9.44 18.40 -1.72
C ARG A 59 -10.79 18.87 -1.17
N ILE A 60 -10.86 19.33 0.08
CA ILE A 60 -12.13 19.69 0.72
C ILE A 60 -12.47 21.19 0.63
N ALA A 61 -11.45 22.05 0.52
CA ALA A 61 -11.59 23.51 0.53
C ALA A 61 -11.17 24.16 -0.80
N GLY A 62 -10.53 23.40 -1.69
CA GLY A 62 -9.79 23.96 -2.82
C GLY A 62 -8.44 24.56 -2.39
N PRO A 63 -7.62 25.02 -3.35
CA PRO A 63 -6.36 25.70 -3.05
C PRO A 63 -6.59 26.97 -2.21
N CYS A 64 -5.98 27.03 -1.02
CA CYS A 64 -6.00 28.22 -0.16
C CYS A 64 -4.70 29.04 -0.31
N SER A 65 -4.71 30.27 0.21
CA SER A 65 -3.49 31.03 0.49
C SER A 65 -2.97 30.72 1.89
N SER A 66 -1.71 31.06 2.18
CA SER A 66 -1.12 30.79 3.51
C SER A 66 -1.77 31.62 4.61
N GLU A 67 -2.30 32.79 4.28
CA GLU A 67 -3.01 33.71 5.17
C GLU A 67 -4.40 33.17 5.56
N GLN A 68 -5.02 32.37 4.70
CA GLN A 68 -6.30 31.71 4.99
C GLN A 68 -6.15 30.51 5.93
N VAL A 69 -4.93 30.00 6.10
CA VAL A 69 -4.64 28.83 6.94
C VAL A 69 -3.94 29.29 8.22
N GLY A 70 -4.71 29.82 9.17
CA GLY A 70 -4.20 30.29 10.46
C GLY A 70 -3.87 29.19 11.47
N CYS A 71 -4.28 27.95 11.21
CA CYS A 71 -4.05 26.81 12.10
C CYS A 71 -2.81 25.99 11.72
N GLY A 72 -2.28 25.21 12.66
CA GLY A 72 -1.21 24.25 12.38
C GLY A 72 -1.70 22.97 11.68
N TYR A 73 -0.84 22.30 10.91
CA TYR A 73 -1.16 21.06 10.16
C TYR A 73 -1.83 19.96 11.00
N ALA A 74 -1.53 19.88 12.29
CA ALA A 74 -2.15 18.91 13.20
C ALA A 74 -3.67 19.12 13.37
N HIS A 75 -4.17 20.35 13.23
CA HIS A 75 -5.61 20.64 13.26
C HIS A 75 -6.28 20.02 12.04
N ILE A 76 -5.65 20.14 10.87
CA ILE A 76 -6.13 19.56 9.62
C ILE A 76 -6.08 18.02 9.66
N GLU A 77 -5.06 17.42 10.29
CA GLU A 77 -5.04 15.96 10.51
C GLU A 77 -6.19 15.50 11.43
N GLN A 78 -6.53 16.26 12.47
CA GLN A 78 -7.70 15.94 13.30
C GLN A 78 -9.00 16.14 12.53
N LEU A 79 -9.10 17.19 11.72
CA LEU A 79 -10.26 17.44 10.87
C LEU A 79 -10.42 16.33 9.81
N GLU A 80 -9.33 15.83 9.23
CA GLU A 80 -9.35 14.65 8.34
C GLU A 80 -9.91 13.43 9.08
N ARG A 81 -9.47 13.21 10.32
CA ARG A 81 -9.96 12.08 11.13
C ARG A 81 -11.45 12.21 11.45
N LEU A 82 -11.92 13.42 11.76
CA LEU A 82 -13.34 13.71 11.96
C LEU A 82 -14.12 13.54 10.67
N HIS A 83 -13.61 14.02 9.53
CA HIS A 83 -14.25 13.88 8.22
C HIS A 83 -14.45 12.42 7.82
N GLN A 84 -13.53 11.54 8.21
CA GLN A 84 -13.67 10.09 8.04
C GLN A 84 -14.69 9.43 8.99
N LEU A 85 -15.13 10.11 10.05
CA LEU A 85 -16.17 9.63 10.97
C LEU A 85 -17.54 10.24 10.62
N ASN A 86 -17.56 11.54 10.32
CA ASN A 86 -18.73 12.31 9.95
C ASN A 86 -18.27 13.49 9.08
N SER A 87 -18.49 13.39 7.77
CA SER A 87 -18.08 14.39 6.79
C SER A 87 -18.80 15.72 6.99
N GLU A 88 -20.11 15.70 7.28
CA GLU A 88 -20.92 16.90 7.47
C GLU A 88 -20.41 17.76 8.63
N VAL A 89 -20.09 17.12 9.76
CA VAL A 89 -19.56 17.83 10.94
C VAL A 89 -18.15 18.35 10.67
N ALA A 90 -17.31 17.61 9.96
CA ALA A 90 -15.98 18.11 9.62
C ALA A 90 -16.04 19.31 8.66
N LEU A 91 -16.93 19.27 7.66
CA LEU A 91 -17.12 20.37 6.72
C LEU A 91 -17.69 21.61 7.41
N SER A 92 -18.60 21.44 8.37
CA SER A 92 -19.14 22.58 9.14
C SER A 92 -18.09 23.24 10.05
N LEU A 93 -17.08 22.49 10.50
CA LEU A 93 -15.98 22.99 11.32
C LEU A 93 -14.77 23.49 10.51
N LEU A 94 -14.79 23.38 9.18
CA LEU A 94 -13.64 23.70 8.33
C LEU A 94 -13.18 25.15 8.48
N GLN A 95 -14.11 26.11 8.34
CA GLN A 95 -13.76 27.54 8.36
C GLN A 95 -13.27 28.00 9.75
N SER A 96 -13.90 27.53 10.82
CA SER A 96 -13.47 27.85 12.19
C SER A 96 -12.13 27.18 12.54
N THR A 97 -11.85 25.99 11.99
CA THR A 97 -10.55 25.33 12.11
C THR A 97 -9.47 26.12 11.38
N LEU A 98 -9.72 26.54 10.13
CA LEU A 98 -8.77 27.35 9.35
C LEU A 98 -8.44 28.67 10.02
N ALA A 99 -9.43 29.34 10.60
CA ALA A 99 -9.27 30.56 11.39
C ALA A 99 -8.62 30.34 12.77
N ASN A 100 -8.20 29.11 13.09
CA ASN A 100 -7.61 28.72 14.38
C ASN A 100 -8.52 29.05 15.59
N GLN A 101 -9.84 29.01 15.38
CA GLN A 101 -10.85 29.21 16.43
C GLN A 101 -11.23 27.90 17.14
N GLN A 102 -10.73 26.77 16.65
CA GLN A 102 -10.87 25.45 17.26
C GLN A 102 -9.52 25.01 17.79
N THR A 103 -9.43 24.66 19.08
CA THR A 103 -8.19 24.09 19.60
C THR A 103 -8.03 22.64 19.14
N LEU A 104 -6.80 22.12 19.13
CA LEU A 104 -6.56 20.70 18.91
C LEU A 104 -7.32 19.80 19.90
N LEU A 105 -7.50 20.27 21.14
CA LEU A 105 -8.22 19.52 22.16
C LEU A 105 -9.72 19.47 21.84
N ASP A 106 -10.31 20.57 21.37
CA ASP A 106 -11.71 20.62 20.98
C ASP A 106 -11.99 19.70 19.80
N LEU A 107 -11.18 19.78 18.74
CA LEU A 107 -11.29 18.88 17.59
C LEU A 107 -11.13 17.42 18.00
N ARG A 108 -10.21 17.13 18.92
CA ARG A 108 -10.02 15.77 19.45
C ARG A 108 -11.24 15.31 20.25
N ASN A 109 -11.81 16.15 21.12
CA ASN A 109 -12.99 15.82 21.91
C ASN A 109 -14.22 15.57 21.04
N ILE A 110 -14.43 16.40 20.01
CA ILE A 110 -15.50 16.22 19.02
C ILE A 110 -15.29 14.90 18.27
N THR A 111 -14.08 14.67 17.78
CA THR A 111 -13.69 13.42 17.11
C THR A 111 -13.91 12.20 18.00
N GLU A 112 -13.53 12.29 19.28
CA GLU A 112 -13.75 11.21 20.26
C GLU A 112 -15.23 11.02 20.59
N GLY A 113 -16.03 12.08 20.63
CA GLY A 113 -17.48 12.02 20.78
C GLY A 113 -18.15 11.25 19.63
N HIS A 114 -17.79 11.58 18.38
CA HIS A 114 -18.25 10.84 17.21
C HIS A 114 -17.64 9.43 17.11
N ALA A 115 -16.42 9.22 17.60
CA ALA A 115 -15.84 7.88 17.69
C ALA A 115 -16.55 7.00 18.74
N LYS A 116 -17.09 7.59 19.81
CA LYS A 116 -17.86 6.87 20.84
C LYS A 116 -19.25 6.49 20.32
N SER A 117 -19.89 7.32 19.49
CA SER A 117 -21.16 6.96 18.84
C SER A 117 -21.00 5.94 17.70
N VAL A 118 -19.81 5.88 17.07
CA VAL A 118 -19.46 4.95 15.98
C VAL A 118 -18.76 3.67 16.48
N GLY A 119 -18.63 3.48 17.80
CA GLY A 119 -17.90 2.36 18.39
C GLY A 119 -16.38 2.58 18.42
N THR A 120 -15.75 2.09 19.49
CA THR A 120 -14.37 2.34 19.95
C THR A 120 -13.26 2.43 18.86
N PRO A 121 -12.15 3.18 19.08
CA PRO A 121 -11.06 3.40 18.10
C PRO A 121 -10.35 2.13 17.58
N THR A 122 -10.26 1.09 18.40
CA THR A 122 -9.75 -0.24 18.03
C THR A 122 -10.72 -1.01 17.13
N THR A 123 -12.01 -0.73 17.29
CA THR A 123 -13.10 -1.29 16.49
C THR A 123 -13.20 -0.56 15.17
N THR A 124 -13.00 0.76 15.12
CA THR A 124 -13.02 1.55 13.86
C THR A 124 -11.79 1.38 12.99
N SER A 125 -10.57 1.27 13.51
CA SER A 125 -9.39 1.00 12.66
C SER A 125 -9.46 -0.39 12.00
N ARG A 126 -9.84 -1.43 12.76
CA ARG A 126 -10.09 -2.77 12.23
C ARG A 126 -11.34 -2.82 11.34
N ALA A 127 -12.43 -2.15 11.71
CA ALA A 127 -13.63 -2.09 10.87
C ALA A 127 -13.39 -1.30 9.59
N ARG A 128 -12.56 -0.24 9.60
CA ARG A 128 -12.14 0.51 8.40
C ARG A 128 -11.18 -0.30 7.53
N ALA A 129 -10.24 -1.05 8.12
CA ALA A 129 -9.42 -1.98 7.36
C ALA A 129 -10.28 -3.08 6.73
N ARG A 130 -11.22 -3.66 7.50
CA ARG A 130 -12.18 -4.66 7.02
C ARG A 130 -13.13 -4.10 5.96
N SER A 131 -13.61 -2.87 6.12
CA SER A 131 -14.48 -2.20 5.16
C SER A 131 -13.72 -1.86 3.87
N ARG A 132 -12.46 -1.41 3.94
CA ARG A 132 -11.60 -1.22 2.76
C ARG A 132 -11.30 -2.54 2.05
N VAL A 133 -11.05 -3.60 2.81
CA VAL A 133 -10.90 -4.96 2.26
C VAL A 133 -12.19 -5.41 1.59
N ALA A 134 -13.33 -5.32 2.27
CA ALA A 134 -14.62 -5.74 1.73
C ALA A 134 -15.02 -4.93 0.50
N GLU A 135 -14.78 -3.62 0.48
CA GLU A 135 -15.09 -2.76 -0.67
C GLU A 135 -14.17 -3.06 -1.86
N HIS A 136 -12.88 -3.29 -1.60
CA HIS A 136 -11.95 -3.70 -2.64
C HIS A 136 -12.27 -5.09 -3.18
N GLU A 137 -12.66 -6.04 -2.32
CA GLU A 137 -13.12 -7.38 -2.69
C GLU A 137 -14.40 -7.33 -3.51
N ARG A 138 -15.38 -6.50 -3.11
CA ARG A 138 -16.62 -6.29 -3.85
C ARG A 138 -16.32 -5.75 -5.25
N ARG A 139 -15.54 -4.67 -5.32
CA ARG A 139 -15.20 -4.02 -6.58
C ARG A 139 -14.37 -4.92 -7.49
N CYS A 140 -13.40 -5.65 -6.95
CA CYS A 140 -12.68 -6.65 -7.74
C CYS A 140 -13.60 -7.78 -8.21
N GLY A 141 -14.56 -8.22 -7.39
CA GLY A 141 -15.57 -9.20 -7.80
C GLY A 141 -16.35 -8.73 -9.04
N GLU A 142 -16.85 -7.49 -9.02
CA GLU A 142 -17.57 -6.88 -10.15
C GLU A 142 -16.68 -6.76 -11.40
N LEU A 143 -15.42 -6.35 -11.22
CA LEU A 143 -14.48 -6.22 -12.34
C LEU A 143 -14.02 -7.56 -12.91
N LEU A 144 -13.97 -8.61 -12.08
CA LEU A 144 -13.64 -9.96 -12.52
C LEU A 144 -14.76 -10.54 -13.41
N GLU A 145 -16.02 -10.22 -13.10
CA GLU A 145 -17.16 -10.58 -13.95
C GLU A 145 -17.08 -9.89 -15.33
N ILE A 146 -16.61 -8.64 -15.38
CA ILE A 146 -16.43 -7.88 -16.64
C ILE A 146 -15.21 -8.36 -17.42
N SER A 147 -14.08 -8.54 -16.73
CA SER A 147 -12.79 -8.90 -17.36
C SER A 147 -12.78 -10.34 -17.87
N GLY A 148 -13.49 -11.22 -17.15
CA GLY A 148 -13.65 -12.62 -17.48
C GLY A 148 -12.36 -13.45 -17.45
N PRO A 149 -12.48 -14.76 -17.76
CA PRO A 149 -11.37 -15.71 -17.80
C PRO A 149 -10.28 -15.41 -18.84
N ASP A 150 -10.65 -14.81 -19.98
CA ASP A 150 -9.75 -14.40 -21.06
C ASP A 150 -8.61 -13.50 -20.59
N PHE A 151 -8.91 -12.54 -19.72
CA PHE A 151 -7.91 -11.63 -19.15
C PHE A 151 -6.76 -12.40 -18.44
N PHE A 152 -7.10 -13.52 -17.81
CA PHE A 152 -6.14 -14.39 -17.11
C PHE A 152 -5.50 -15.45 -18.03
N GLY A 153 -5.85 -15.41 -19.33
CA GLY A 153 -5.34 -16.27 -20.38
C GLY A 153 -5.99 -17.65 -20.42
N TYR A 154 -7.27 -17.75 -20.09
CA TYR A 154 -8.06 -18.99 -20.17
C TYR A 154 -9.44 -18.69 -20.76
N SER A 155 -9.52 -18.49 -22.07
CA SER A 155 -10.75 -18.01 -22.73
C SER A 155 -11.95 -18.94 -22.65
N GLU A 156 -11.69 -20.24 -22.55
CA GLU A 156 -12.72 -21.27 -22.39
C GLU A 156 -12.98 -21.61 -20.91
N GLY A 157 -12.37 -20.86 -19.99
CA GLY A 157 -12.47 -21.11 -18.57
C GLY A 157 -13.81 -20.70 -17.97
N GLU A 158 -14.17 -21.32 -16.87
CA GLU A 158 -15.25 -20.89 -15.98
C GLU A 158 -14.63 -20.24 -14.74
N MET A 159 -15.13 -19.05 -14.37
CA MET A 159 -14.71 -18.38 -13.14
C MET A 159 -15.60 -18.76 -11.96
N ILE A 160 -15.00 -19.24 -10.88
CA ILE A 160 -15.68 -19.65 -9.66
C ILE A 160 -15.22 -18.80 -8.48
N LYS A 161 -16.17 -18.23 -7.74
CA LYS A 161 -15.91 -17.63 -6.44
C LYS A 161 -15.88 -18.71 -5.36
N VAL A 162 -14.68 -19.07 -4.90
CA VAL A 162 -14.49 -20.06 -3.83
C VAL A 162 -14.68 -19.37 -2.49
N VAL A 163 -15.85 -19.57 -1.88
CA VAL A 163 -16.23 -18.96 -0.59
C VAL A 163 -15.64 -19.68 0.62
N HIS A 164 -15.27 -20.96 0.48
CA HIS A 164 -14.70 -21.77 1.56
C HIS A 164 -13.67 -22.76 1.00
N SER A 165 -12.54 -22.88 1.70
CA SER A 165 -11.49 -23.88 1.48
C SER A 165 -10.71 -24.04 2.79
N ASP A 166 -10.29 -25.28 3.10
CA ASP A 166 -9.46 -25.54 4.27
C ASP A 166 -8.02 -25.02 4.13
N LEU A 167 -7.57 -24.80 2.88
CA LEU A 167 -6.18 -24.41 2.57
C LEU A 167 -6.03 -22.90 2.37
N PHE A 168 -7.05 -22.26 1.78
CA PHE A 168 -6.98 -20.88 1.38
C PHE A 168 -8.21 -20.11 1.88
N ASN A 169 -7.99 -18.87 2.31
CA ASN A 169 -9.10 -17.92 2.46
C ASN A 169 -9.78 -17.69 1.10
N GLN A 170 -10.99 -17.15 1.13
CA GLN A 170 -11.80 -16.82 -0.06
C GLN A 170 -10.96 -16.25 -1.22
N PHE A 171 -11.20 -16.82 -2.41
CA PHE A 171 -10.48 -16.48 -3.64
C PHE A 171 -11.36 -16.78 -4.85
N PHE A 172 -10.93 -16.32 -6.03
CA PHE A 172 -11.56 -16.68 -7.29
C PHE A 172 -10.67 -17.71 -8.01
N MET A 173 -11.30 -18.69 -8.63
CA MET A 173 -10.63 -19.74 -9.38
C MET A 173 -11.08 -19.67 -10.83
N ILE A 174 -10.20 -20.01 -11.77
CA ILE A 174 -10.61 -20.38 -13.11
C ILE A 174 -10.40 -21.87 -13.27
N GLN A 175 -11.42 -22.58 -13.74
CA GLN A 175 -11.33 -23.97 -14.15
C GLN A 175 -11.56 -24.13 -15.64
N VAL A 176 -10.95 -25.14 -16.23
CA VAL A 176 -11.22 -25.57 -17.61
C VAL A 176 -11.48 -27.07 -17.53
N ASP A 177 -12.62 -27.53 -18.07
CA ASP A 177 -13.06 -28.93 -18.01
C ASP A 177 -13.08 -29.52 -16.59
N GLY A 178 -13.46 -28.72 -15.59
CA GLY A 178 -13.49 -29.13 -14.18
C GLY A 178 -12.11 -29.20 -13.51
N HIS A 179 -11.03 -28.83 -14.20
CA HIS A 179 -9.68 -28.80 -13.65
C HIS A 179 -9.27 -27.37 -13.25
N PRO A 180 -8.79 -27.15 -12.01
CA PRO A 180 -8.27 -25.86 -11.58
C PRO A 180 -7.08 -25.39 -12.43
N LYS A 181 -7.16 -24.18 -12.99
CA LYS A 181 -6.11 -23.59 -13.83
C LYS A 181 -5.48 -22.35 -13.22
N ALA A 182 -6.30 -21.47 -12.65
CA ALA A 182 -5.81 -20.26 -12.01
C ALA A 182 -6.45 -20.02 -10.64
N ALA A 183 -5.67 -19.45 -9.73
CA ALA A 183 -6.19 -18.84 -8.50
C ALA A 183 -5.95 -17.33 -8.54
N ILE A 184 -6.95 -16.54 -8.16
CA ILE A 184 -6.94 -15.09 -8.13
C ILE A 184 -7.27 -14.65 -6.71
N PHE A 185 -6.27 -14.09 -6.04
CA PHE A 185 -6.37 -13.60 -4.67
C PHE A 185 -6.45 -12.07 -4.66
N ILE A 186 -7.50 -11.54 -4.06
CA ILE A 186 -7.65 -10.09 -3.86
C ILE A 186 -6.98 -9.71 -2.55
N ARG A 187 -6.14 -8.66 -2.56
CA ARG A 187 -5.36 -8.23 -1.38
C ARG A 187 -5.31 -6.72 -1.28
N VAL A 188 -5.51 -6.21 -0.07
CA VAL A 188 -5.31 -4.79 0.25
C VAL A 188 -3.95 -4.60 0.92
N GLY A 189 -3.15 -3.66 0.42
CA GLY A 189 -1.78 -3.41 0.87
C GLY A 189 -1.60 -2.82 2.27
N ASP A 190 -2.69 -2.46 2.96
CA ASP A 190 -2.66 -1.77 4.25
C ASP A 190 -2.75 -2.77 5.43
N THR A 191 -1.83 -3.74 5.44
CA THR A 191 -1.67 -4.62 6.61
C THR A 191 -0.82 -3.90 7.66
N SER A 192 -1.10 -4.10 8.95
CA SER A 192 -0.31 -3.52 10.06
C SER A 192 1.15 -4.03 10.12
N ARG A 193 1.57 -4.85 9.15
CA ARG A 193 2.91 -5.42 9.02
C ARG A 193 3.72 -4.58 8.04
N LYS A 194 5.04 -4.59 8.20
CA LYS A 194 5.97 -4.06 7.20
C LYS A 194 5.72 -4.74 5.84
N GLU A 195 5.69 -3.95 4.78
CA GLU A 195 5.32 -4.37 3.42
C GLU A 195 6.19 -5.53 2.92
N GLU A 196 7.48 -5.55 3.27
CA GLU A 196 8.39 -6.62 2.88
C GLU A 196 7.99 -7.97 3.50
N ARG A 197 7.53 -7.95 4.76
CA ARG A 197 7.06 -9.17 5.45
C ARG A 197 5.73 -9.63 4.89
N ALA A 198 4.83 -8.70 4.59
CA ALA A 198 3.56 -9.02 3.97
C ALA A 198 3.75 -9.62 2.57
N ALA A 199 4.65 -9.07 1.76
CA ALA A 199 5.02 -9.60 0.46
C ALA A 199 5.60 -11.01 0.56
N ALA A 200 6.52 -11.25 1.50
CA ALA A 200 7.07 -12.58 1.75
C ALA A 200 6.00 -13.60 2.15
N ASP A 201 5.02 -13.21 2.97
CA ASP A 201 3.91 -14.11 3.35
C ASP A 201 2.97 -14.40 2.17
N LEU A 202 2.70 -13.41 1.30
CA LEU A 202 1.94 -13.63 0.06
C LEU A 202 2.70 -14.55 -0.90
N LEU A 203 4.02 -14.42 -1.01
CA LEU A 203 4.84 -15.30 -1.85
C LEU A 203 4.81 -16.76 -1.36
N LYS A 204 4.81 -17.00 -0.05
CA LYS A 204 4.64 -18.35 0.53
C LYS A 204 3.28 -18.91 0.16
N LEU A 205 2.22 -18.12 0.32
CA LEU A 205 0.86 -18.51 -0.04
C LEU A 205 0.77 -18.86 -1.54
N ALA A 206 1.37 -18.03 -2.40
CA ALA A 206 1.43 -18.25 -3.83
C ALA A 206 2.17 -19.54 -4.19
N SER A 207 3.28 -19.81 -3.49
CA SER A 207 4.09 -21.01 -3.70
C SER A 207 3.34 -22.28 -3.33
N LEU A 208 2.52 -22.23 -2.26
CA LEU A 208 1.60 -23.33 -1.92
C LEU A 208 0.50 -23.46 -2.98
N ALA A 209 -0.14 -22.36 -3.38
CA ALA A 209 -1.19 -22.37 -4.39
C ALA A 209 -0.70 -22.93 -5.74
N ARG A 210 0.55 -22.63 -6.13
CA ARG A 210 1.18 -23.17 -7.35
C ARG A 210 1.15 -24.70 -7.45
N THR A 211 1.05 -25.41 -6.33
CA THR A 211 0.93 -26.88 -6.35
C THR A 211 -0.40 -27.37 -6.94
N TYR A 212 -1.42 -26.51 -6.98
CA TYR A 212 -2.77 -26.81 -7.47
C TYR A 212 -3.16 -26.01 -8.71
N PHE A 213 -2.47 -24.89 -8.99
CA PHE A 213 -2.81 -23.96 -10.07
C PHE A 213 -1.60 -23.67 -10.94
N GLU A 214 -1.81 -23.58 -12.26
CA GLU A 214 -0.77 -23.21 -13.23
C GLU A 214 -0.41 -21.72 -13.11
N LYS A 215 -1.42 -20.87 -12.87
CA LYS A 215 -1.25 -19.43 -12.66
C LYS A 215 -1.82 -19.00 -11.32
N VAL A 216 -1.06 -18.21 -10.59
CA VAL A 216 -1.50 -17.55 -9.36
C VAL A 216 -1.47 -16.05 -9.60
N TRP A 217 -2.60 -15.40 -9.37
CA TRP A 217 -2.78 -13.96 -9.51
C TRP A 217 -2.99 -13.31 -8.15
N TYR A 218 -2.35 -12.17 -7.93
CA TYR A 218 -2.79 -11.22 -6.90
C TYR A 218 -3.30 -9.94 -7.55
N VAL A 219 -4.47 -9.47 -7.10
CA VAL A 219 -5.03 -8.20 -7.52
C VAL A 219 -5.01 -7.23 -6.33
N PHE A 220 -4.46 -6.04 -6.55
CA PHE A 220 -4.29 -4.99 -5.54
C PHE A 220 -5.01 -3.69 -5.92
N PRO A 221 -5.27 -2.79 -4.96
CA PRO A 221 -5.70 -1.42 -5.26
C PRO A 221 -4.64 -0.65 -6.05
N HIS A 222 -5.10 0.39 -6.76
CA HIS A 222 -4.20 1.37 -7.36
C HIS A 222 -3.25 1.97 -6.30
N GLY A 223 -1.99 2.21 -6.68
CA GLY A 223 -0.98 2.81 -5.81
C GLY A 223 -0.51 1.93 -4.63
N SER A 224 -0.84 0.63 -4.62
CA SER A 224 -0.39 -0.25 -3.53
C SER A 224 1.12 -0.50 -3.57
N SER A 225 1.84 -0.01 -2.57
CA SER A 225 3.28 -0.30 -2.38
C SER A 225 3.58 -1.81 -2.25
N LEU A 226 2.65 -2.57 -1.68
CA LEU A 226 2.78 -4.03 -1.51
C LEU A 226 2.95 -4.78 -2.84
N VAL A 227 2.35 -4.31 -3.94
CA VAL A 227 2.51 -4.96 -5.25
C VAL A 227 3.94 -4.82 -5.77
N HIS A 228 4.62 -3.71 -5.47
CA HIS A 228 6.01 -3.48 -5.83
C HIS A 228 6.96 -4.37 -5.04
N GLU A 229 6.72 -4.52 -3.74
CA GLU A 229 7.50 -5.44 -2.89
C GLU A 229 7.31 -6.90 -3.32
N LEU A 230 6.07 -7.33 -3.58
CA LEU A 230 5.80 -8.69 -4.06
C LEU A 230 6.42 -8.93 -5.45
N ALA A 231 6.37 -7.95 -6.35
CA ALA A 231 7.02 -8.04 -7.66
C ALA A 231 8.54 -8.22 -7.53
N PHE A 232 9.17 -7.50 -6.59
CA PHE A 232 10.59 -7.65 -6.29
C PHE A 232 10.92 -9.08 -5.83
N TYR A 233 10.25 -9.59 -4.79
CA TYR A 233 10.47 -10.96 -4.30
C TYR A 233 10.22 -12.01 -5.40
N ALA A 234 9.13 -11.85 -6.15
CA ALA A 234 8.77 -12.76 -7.24
C ALA A 234 9.81 -12.74 -8.37
N HIS A 235 10.36 -11.57 -8.68
CA HIS A 235 11.42 -11.44 -9.66
C HIS A 235 12.69 -12.16 -9.20
N SER A 236 13.12 -11.96 -7.95
CA SER A 236 14.31 -12.62 -7.39
C SER A 236 14.18 -14.14 -7.31
N MET A 237 12.96 -14.67 -7.19
CA MET A 237 12.68 -16.11 -7.26
C MET A 237 12.38 -16.62 -8.67
N ASN A 238 12.53 -15.79 -9.70
CA ASN A 238 12.25 -16.12 -11.10
C ASN A 238 10.81 -16.65 -11.31
N SER A 239 9.84 -16.15 -10.53
CA SER A 239 8.43 -16.55 -10.56
C SER A 239 7.53 -15.53 -11.24
N PHE A 240 7.92 -14.26 -11.22
CA PHE A 240 7.13 -13.16 -11.76
C PHE A 240 6.83 -13.37 -13.25
N ARG A 241 5.55 -13.27 -13.61
CA ARG A 241 4.98 -13.52 -14.96
C ARG A 241 5.21 -14.92 -15.54
N LYS A 242 5.73 -15.86 -14.75
CA LYS A 242 5.83 -17.27 -15.17
C LYS A 242 4.65 -18.07 -14.64
N TRP A 243 4.48 -18.03 -13.33
CA TRP A 243 3.35 -18.64 -12.64
C TRP A 243 2.75 -17.68 -11.61
N LEU A 244 3.48 -16.66 -11.18
CA LEU A 244 2.97 -15.60 -10.30
C LEU A 244 2.76 -14.32 -11.10
N PHE A 245 1.51 -13.92 -11.24
CA PHE A 245 1.06 -12.75 -11.97
C PHE A 245 0.46 -11.74 -10.99
N LEU A 246 0.61 -10.46 -11.29
CA LEU A 246 0.15 -9.38 -10.43
C LEU A 246 -0.73 -8.45 -11.27
N GLY A 247 -1.81 -7.96 -10.68
CA GLY A 247 -2.69 -6.96 -11.26
C GLY A 247 -3.00 -5.85 -10.26
N THR A 248 -3.32 -4.67 -10.78
CA THR A 248 -3.78 -3.53 -10.01
C THR A 248 -5.06 -2.99 -10.61
N LEU A 249 -5.91 -2.40 -9.78
CA LEU A 249 -6.95 -1.53 -10.31
C LEU A 249 -6.30 -0.28 -10.94
N ASN A 250 -6.88 0.22 -12.04
CA ASN A 250 -6.52 1.54 -12.56
C ASN A 250 -6.92 2.64 -11.55
N GLU A 251 -6.51 3.89 -11.81
CA GLU A 251 -6.74 5.02 -10.89
C GLU A 251 -8.22 5.25 -10.59
N GLU A 252 -9.08 5.10 -11.61
CA GLU A 252 -10.53 5.23 -11.48
C GLU A 252 -11.18 4.03 -10.77
N GLY A 253 -10.47 2.91 -10.66
CA GLY A 253 -10.98 1.62 -10.18
C GLY A 253 -12.01 0.97 -11.12
N SER A 254 -12.00 1.30 -12.40
CA SER A 254 -12.95 0.85 -13.42
C SER A 254 -12.50 -0.41 -14.17
N LEU A 255 -11.22 -0.81 -14.06
CA LEU A 255 -10.69 -2.04 -14.68
C LEU A 255 -9.47 -2.60 -13.94
N ILE A 256 -9.17 -3.87 -14.20
CA ILE A 256 -7.96 -4.56 -13.71
C ILE A 256 -6.88 -4.47 -14.79
N GLU A 257 -5.70 -3.99 -14.42
CA GLU A 257 -4.53 -3.88 -15.30
C GLU A 257 -3.44 -4.84 -14.85
N PRO A 258 -2.74 -5.52 -15.78
CA PRO A 258 -1.56 -6.29 -15.44
C PRO A 258 -0.47 -5.37 -14.88
N PHE A 259 0.07 -5.72 -13.72
CA PHE A 259 1.14 -4.96 -13.11
C PHE A 259 2.48 -5.30 -13.74
N HIS A 260 3.21 -4.28 -14.18
CA HIS A 260 4.45 -4.45 -14.94
C HIS A 260 5.70 -3.83 -14.31
N ASN A 261 5.53 -2.96 -13.32
CA ASN A 261 6.60 -2.10 -12.82
C ASN A 261 7.59 -2.87 -11.91
N LEU A 262 8.85 -2.94 -12.32
CA LEU A 262 9.97 -3.51 -11.55
C LEU A 262 10.94 -2.45 -11.01
N GLY A 263 10.53 -1.18 -10.97
CA GLY A 263 11.36 -0.07 -10.48
C GLY A 263 11.88 -0.28 -9.06
N LYS A 264 11.14 -1.00 -8.21
CA LYS A 264 11.58 -1.39 -6.87
C LYS A 264 12.77 -2.36 -6.88
N THR A 265 12.82 -3.26 -7.87
CA THR A 265 13.96 -4.15 -8.10
C THR A 265 15.20 -3.34 -8.47
N VAL A 266 15.06 -2.41 -9.42
CA VAL A 266 16.15 -1.53 -9.85
C VAL A 266 16.64 -0.65 -8.71
N GLU A 267 15.74 -0.06 -7.90
CA GLU A 267 16.09 0.71 -6.71
C GLU A 267 16.95 -0.11 -5.75
N ARG A 268 16.53 -1.34 -5.40
CA ARG A 268 17.26 -2.19 -4.44
C ARG A 268 18.62 -2.66 -4.98
N GLU A 269 18.72 -2.98 -6.26
CA GLU A 269 19.97 -3.35 -6.93
C GLU A 269 20.98 -2.20 -6.94
N LEU A 270 20.54 -0.97 -7.26
CA LEU A 270 21.40 0.21 -7.32
C LEU A 270 21.98 0.62 -5.96
N PHE A 271 21.19 0.48 -4.88
CA PHE A 271 21.64 0.85 -3.54
C PHE A 271 22.35 -0.29 -2.80
N GLY A 272 22.45 -1.49 -3.38
CA GLY A 272 23.04 -2.67 -2.72
C GLY A 272 22.22 -3.16 -1.53
N TRP A 273 20.92 -2.86 -1.51
CA TRP A 273 20.03 -3.19 -0.39
C TRP A 273 19.36 -4.54 -0.59
N SER A 274 19.61 -5.43 0.38
CA SER A 274 18.92 -6.69 0.68
C SER A 274 18.80 -7.68 -0.48
N ASP A 275 19.63 -8.72 -0.41
CA ASP A 275 19.21 -10.03 -0.89
C ASP A 275 17.86 -10.40 -0.23
N PRO A 276 16.76 -10.55 -0.99
CA PRO A 276 15.45 -10.91 -0.42
C PRO A 276 15.45 -12.31 0.20
N LEU A 277 16.44 -13.13 -0.13
CA LEU A 277 16.67 -14.45 0.42
C LEU A 277 17.77 -14.43 1.49
N GLY A 278 18.25 -13.24 1.85
CA GLY A 278 19.30 -13.03 2.84
C GLY A 278 18.83 -13.45 4.23
N TRP A 279 19.73 -14.08 4.98
CA TRP A 279 19.51 -14.41 6.38
C TRP A 279 20.76 -14.06 7.20
N GLU A 280 20.53 -13.75 8.47
CA GLU A 280 21.57 -13.57 9.48
C GLU A 280 21.23 -14.41 10.71
N GLY A 281 22.25 -14.91 11.38
CA GLY A 281 22.11 -15.71 12.58
C GLY A 281 23.41 -15.80 13.36
N PHE A 282 23.41 -16.68 14.36
CA PHE A 282 24.58 -16.99 15.15
C PHE A 282 24.81 -18.49 15.15
N SER A 283 26.05 -18.88 14.92
CA SER A 283 26.46 -20.27 15.11
C SER A 283 26.33 -20.63 16.59
N LEU A 284 25.50 -21.62 16.92
CA LEU A 284 25.28 -22.02 18.32
C LEU A 284 26.57 -22.49 19.02
N PRO A 285 27.45 -23.28 18.35
CA PRO A 285 28.73 -23.70 18.95
C PRO A 285 29.75 -22.58 19.08
N SER A 286 29.94 -21.73 18.06
CA SER A 286 31.01 -20.73 18.05
C SER A 286 30.58 -19.34 18.51
N LYS A 287 29.27 -19.11 18.70
CA LYS A 287 28.63 -17.80 18.95
C LYS A 287 28.97 -16.72 17.94
N ARG A 288 29.61 -17.07 16.82
CA ARG A 288 29.97 -16.12 15.75
C ARG A 288 28.74 -15.79 14.92
N ARG A 289 28.66 -14.53 14.49
CA ARG A 289 27.66 -14.08 13.51
C ARG A 289 27.88 -14.85 12.21
N ALA A 290 26.80 -15.33 11.62
CA ALA A 290 26.76 -15.94 10.32
C ALA A 290 25.71 -15.23 9.49
N SER A 291 25.94 -15.13 8.20
CA SER A 291 24.97 -14.64 7.24
C SER A 291 25.07 -15.43 5.95
N GLY A 292 24.03 -15.40 5.16
CA GLY A 292 23.98 -16.10 3.89
C GLY A 292 22.72 -15.76 3.11
N SER A 293 22.48 -16.53 2.05
CA SER A 293 21.34 -16.43 1.16
C SER A 293 20.68 -17.80 1.04
N PHE A 294 19.35 -17.87 1.11
CA PHE A 294 18.65 -19.10 0.75
C PHE A 294 18.81 -19.35 -0.75
N ARG A 295 19.40 -20.49 -1.10
CA ARG A 295 19.45 -20.97 -2.49
C ARG A 295 18.45 -22.11 -2.66
N PRO A 296 17.67 -22.13 -3.76
CA PRO A 296 16.88 -23.31 -4.10
C PRO A 296 17.79 -24.53 -4.17
N VAL A 297 17.38 -25.63 -3.55
CA VAL A 297 18.04 -26.92 -3.79
C VAL A 297 17.77 -27.26 -5.25
N SER A 298 18.80 -27.22 -6.09
CA SER A 298 18.69 -27.68 -7.47
C SER A 298 18.25 -29.14 -7.43
N ASN A 299 17.12 -29.46 -8.08
CA ASN A 299 16.70 -30.84 -8.30
C ASN A 299 17.67 -31.49 -9.31
N GLU A 300 18.90 -31.76 -8.90
CA GLU A 300 19.82 -32.67 -9.58
C GLU A 300 19.60 -34.10 -9.06
N THR A 301 18.39 -34.62 -9.20
CA THR A 301 18.11 -36.06 -8.99
C THR A 301 17.17 -36.66 -10.04
N SER A 302 17.13 -36.09 -11.25
CA SER A 302 16.40 -36.68 -12.39
C SER A 302 17.28 -36.81 -13.63
N LYS A 303 18.50 -37.36 -13.47
CA LYS A 303 19.28 -37.99 -14.55
C LYS A 303 20.13 -39.13 -13.99
N LYS A 304 19.48 -40.17 -13.45
CA LYS A 304 20.02 -41.54 -13.40
C LYS A 304 18.85 -42.52 -13.35
N ALA A 305 18.37 -42.90 -14.52
CA ALA A 305 17.90 -44.24 -14.88
C ALA A 305 17.84 -44.28 -16.41
#